data_AF-A0A8T3SRC5-F1
#
_entry.id   AF-A0A8T3SRC5-F1
#
_cell.length_a   1.000
_cell.length_b   1.000
_cell.length_c   1.000
_cell.angle_alpha   90.00
_cell.angle_beta   90.00
_cell.angle_gamma   90.00
#
_symmetry.space_group_name_H-M   'P 1'
#
loop_
_entity.id
_entity.type
_entity.pdbx_description
1 polymer ?
#
loop_
_entity_poly.entity_id
_entity_poly.type
_entity_poly.pdbx_seq_one_letter_code
_entity_poly.pdbx_strand_id
1 'polypeptide(L)'
;LDRLADLLLRAGGVALLLAGSPGREAAGRVAGVRVALARRAWLTVGEDLVGQRVEATVTRHRWALAGGHAELDLWFGEGRRIDPLLRSAAVPREVNPAVEQPALRVISA
;
A
#
# COMPACT_ATOMS: atom_id res chain seq x y z
N LEU A 1 -16.72 4.27 19.33
CA LEU A 1 -15.68 4.77 18.39
C LEU A 1 -14.73 5.73 19.09
N ASP A 2 -15.22 6.55 20.03
CA ASP A 2 -14.43 7.57 20.74
C ASP A 2 -13.21 7.03 21.49
N ARG A 3 -13.34 5.89 22.17
CA ARG A 3 -12.21 5.25 22.86
C ARG A 3 -11.05 4.88 21.93
N LEU A 4 -11.34 4.46 20.69
CA LEU A 4 -10.29 4.12 19.71
C LEU A 4 -9.61 5.39 19.21
N ALA A 5 -10.38 6.45 18.93
CA ALA A 5 -9.82 7.74 18.53
C ALA A 5 -8.90 8.33 19.61
N ASP A 6 -9.32 8.29 20.87
CA ASP A 6 -8.51 8.74 22.01
C ASP A 6 -7.23 7.91 22.18
N LEU A 7 -7.31 6.59 21.99
CA LEU A 7 -6.15 5.71 22.05
C LEU A 7 -5.15 6.00 20.93
N LEU A 8 -5.62 6.20 19.70
CA LEU A 8 -4.76 6.55 18.56
C LEU A 8 -4.05 7.88 18.79
N LEU A 9 -4.76 8.90 19.28
CA LEU A 9 -4.16 10.19 19.61
C LEU A 9 -3.10 10.06 20.70
N ARG A 10 -3.39 9.34 21.79
CA ARG A 10 -2.45 9.13 22.91
C ARG A 10 -1.21 8.32 22.51
N ALA A 11 -1.38 7.36 21.61
CA ALA A 11 -0.28 6.52 21.12
C ALA A 11 0.50 7.17 19.95
N GLY A 12 0.06 8.33 19.45
CA GLY A 12 0.59 8.90 18.21
C GLY A 12 0.37 7.99 17.00
N GLY A 13 -0.65 7.13 17.06
CA GLY A 13 -0.95 6.11 16.06
C GLY A 13 -1.94 6.60 15.00
N VAL A 14 -1.90 5.97 13.83
CA VAL A 14 -2.85 6.19 12.74
C VAL A 14 -3.58 4.89 12.45
N ALA A 15 -4.92 4.95 12.34
CA ALA A 15 -5.69 3.82 11.85
C ALA A 15 -5.75 3.84 10.32
N LEU A 16 -5.23 2.78 9.71
CA LEU A 16 -5.37 2.53 8.28
C LEU A 16 -6.49 1.53 8.04
N LEU A 17 -7.43 1.86 7.15
CA LEU A 17 -8.43 0.92 6.68
C LEU A 17 -8.19 0.61 5.21
N LEU A 18 -7.89 -0.65 4.92
CA LEU A 18 -7.87 -1.19 3.56
C LEU A 18 -9.28 -1.63 3.20
N ALA A 19 -10.04 -0.75 2.54
CA ALA A 19 -11.42 -1.03 2.18
C ALA A 19 -11.50 -1.53 0.72
N GLY A 20 -11.96 -2.78 0.54
CA GLY A 20 -12.48 -3.28 -0.73
C GLY A 20 -13.83 -2.64 -1.11
N SER A 21 -14.43 -3.06 -2.22
CA SER A 21 -15.60 -2.38 -2.81
C SER A 21 -16.80 -2.15 -1.88
N PRO A 22 -17.21 -3.07 -0.95
CA PRO A 22 -18.42 -2.82 -0.17
C PRO A 22 -18.23 -1.85 1.01
N GLY A 23 -16.99 -1.57 1.43
CA GLY A 23 -16.69 -0.66 2.56
C GLY A 23 -16.20 0.73 2.15
N ARG A 24 -15.86 0.92 0.88
CA ARG A 24 -15.12 2.09 0.37
C ARG A 24 -15.84 3.42 0.60
N GLU A 25 -17.16 3.45 0.39
CA GLU A 25 -17.96 4.68 0.51
C GLU A 25 -18.15 5.09 1.98
N ALA A 26 -18.55 4.15 2.84
CA ALA A 26 -18.72 4.42 4.26
C ALA A 26 -17.41 4.85 4.92
N ALA A 27 -16.31 4.13 4.64
CA ALA A 27 -14.97 4.49 5.09
C ALA A 27 -14.53 5.86 4.54
N GLY A 28 -14.80 6.12 3.27
CA GLY A 28 -14.44 7.37 2.61
C GLY A 28 -15.07 8.60 3.24
N ARG A 29 -16.30 8.49 3.76
CA ARG A 29 -17.00 9.59 4.45
C ARG A 29 -16.30 9.98 5.74
N VAL A 30 -15.90 9.00 6.54
CA VAL A 30 -15.32 9.22 7.88
C VAL A 30 -13.80 9.41 7.87
N ALA A 31 -13.12 8.99 6.80
CA ALA A 31 -11.67 9.12 6.69
C ALA A 31 -11.22 10.60 6.66
N GLY A 32 -10.22 10.93 7.49
CA GLY A 32 -9.56 12.24 7.47
C GLY A 32 -8.71 12.45 6.21
N VAL A 33 -8.13 11.38 5.65
CA VAL A 33 -7.36 11.38 4.40
C VAL A 33 -7.78 10.18 3.56
N ARG A 34 -7.99 10.36 2.26
CA ARG A 34 -8.18 9.28 1.28
C ARG A 34 -6.99 9.24 0.34
N VAL A 35 -6.41 8.06 0.19
CA VAL A 35 -5.28 7.81 -0.71
C VAL A 35 -5.73 6.79 -1.75
N ALA A 36 -5.57 7.14 -3.03
CA ALA A 36 -5.69 6.18 -4.12
C ALA A 36 -4.32 5.58 -4.39
N LEU A 37 -4.26 4.26 -4.55
CA LEU A 37 -3.04 3.53 -4.88
C LEU A 37 -3.19 2.96 -6.29
N ALA A 38 -2.24 3.26 -7.16
CA ALA A 38 -2.15 2.70 -8.50
C ALA A 38 -0.84 1.93 -8.64
N ARG A 39 -0.91 0.65 -8.99
CA ARG A 39 0.28 -0.17 -9.25
C ARG A 39 0.97 0.35 -10.51
N ARG A 40 2.27 0.63 -10.41
CA ARG A 40 3.12 1.07 -11.52
C ARG A 40 4.03 -0.05 -12.03
N ALA A 41 4.54 -0.88 -11.12
CA ALA A 41 5.39 -2.01 -11.47
C ALA A 41 5.25 -3.14 -10.45
N TRP A 42 5.64 -4.34 -10.88
CA TRP A 42 6.00 -5.43 -9.98
C TRP A 42 7.47 -5.28 -9.58
N LEU A 43 7.82 -5.70 -8.36
CA LEU A 43 9.22 -5.75 -7.91
C LEU A 43 9.65 -7.20 -7.90
N THR A 44 10.73 -7.52 -8.62
CA THR A 44 11.25 -8.89 -8.70
C THR A 44 12.73 -8.96 -8.30
N VAL A 45 13.13 -10.10 -7.72
CA VAL A 45 14.53 -10.49 -7.53
C VAL A 45 14.74 -11.75 -8.36
N GLY A 46 15.45 -11.63 -9.48
CA GLY A 46 15.42 -12.68 -10.51
C GLY A 46 13.99 -12.88 -11.02
N GLU A 47 13.48 -14.11 -10.91
CA GLU A 47 12.10 -14.47 -11.27
C GLU A 47 11.12 -14.38 -10.08
N ASP A 48 11.62 -14.14 -8.87
CA ASP A 48 10.78 -14.11 -7.67
C ASP A 48 10.10 -12.77 -7.51
N LEU A 49 8.79 -12.80 -7.31
CA LEU A 49 7.97 -11.62 -7.10
C LEU A 49 7.96 -11.22 -5.63
N VAL A 50 8.61 -10.11 -5.30
CA VAL A 50 8.86 -9.69 -3.92
C VAL A 50 8.08 -8.45 -3.48
N GLY A 51 7.39 -7.78 -4.40
CA GLY A 51 6.60 -6.60 -4.07
C GLY A 51 6.01 -5.89 -5.28
N GLN A 52 5.66 -4.63 -5.08
CA GLN A 52 5.09 -3.76 -6.09
C GLN A 52 5.49 -2.31 -5.86
N ARG A 53 5.76 -1.59 -6.94
CA ARG A 53 5.82 -0.13 -6.93
C ARG A 53 4.42 0.40 -7.14
N VAL A 54 3.98 1.31 -6.27
CA VAL A 54 2.70 1.99 -6.40
C VAL A 54 2.90 3.50 -6.38
N GLU A 55 2.07 4.20 -7.13
CA GLU A 55 1.86 5.62 -6.95
C GLU A 55 0.69 5.80 -5.97
N ALA A 56 0.93 6.61 -4.94
CA ALA A 56 -0.07 7.01 -3.97
C ALA A 56 -0.48 8.45 -4.21
N THR A 57 -1.76 8.70 -4.44
CA THR A 57 -2.33 10.03 -4.65
C THR A 57 -3.30 10.37 -3.54
N VAL A 58 -3.10 11.50 -2.88
CA VAL A 58 -4.06 12.03 -1.90
C VAL A 58 -5.28 12.56 -2.65
N THR A 59 -6.37 11.79 -2.67
CA THR A 59 -7.62 12.16 -3.36
C THR A 59 -8.55 13.00 -2.49
N ARG A 60 -8.37 12.95 -1.16
CA ARG A 60 -9.06 13.81 -0.20
C ARG A 60 -8.16 14.03 1.01
N HIS A 61 -8.12 15.25 1.51
CA HIS A 61 -7.48 15.58 2.78
C HIS A 61 -8.38 16.55 3.55
N ARG A 62 -8.76 16.21 4.78
CA ARG A 62 -9.73 16.99 5.56
C ARG A 62 -9.18 18.33 6.02
N TRP A 63 -7.86 18.41 6.23
CA TRP A 63 -7.20 19.58 6.84
C TRP A 63 -6.16 20.27 5.94
N ALA A 64 -6.04 19.87 4.67
CA ALA A 64 -5.01 20.36 3.75
C ALA A 64 -5.44 20.15 2.30
N LEU A 65 -4.62 20.59 1.34
CA LEU A 65 -4.87 20.44 -0.08
C LEU A 65 -4.66 18.98 -0.53
N ALA A 66 -5.59 18.47 -1.33
CA ALA A 66 -5.46 17.18 -2.01
C ALA A 66 -4.61 17.29 -3.29
N GLY A 67 -4.19 16.16 -3.86
CA GLY A 67 -3.44 16.10 -5.12
C GLY A 67 -1.95 15.82 -4.98
N GLY A 68 -1.41 15.87 -3.75
CA GLY A 68 -0.06 15.39 -3.47
C GLY A 68 0.07 13.91 -3.87
N HIS A 69 1.18 13.57 -4.52
CA HIS A 69 1.49 12.20 -4.92
C HIS A 69 2.89 11.80 -4.48
N ALA A 70 3.09 10.50 -4.29
CA ALA A 70 4.38 9.90 -3.97
C ALA A 70 4.44 8.49 -4.55
N GLU A 71 5.63 8.09 -5.01
CA GLU A 71 5.90 6.70 -5.33
C GLU A 71 6.41 5.96 -4.09
N LEU A 72 5.97 4.72 -3.92
CA LEU A 72 6.36 3.88 -2.81
C LEU A 72 6.40 2.41 -3.20
N ASP A 73 7.39 1.70 -2.64
CA ASP A 73 7.59 0.28 -2.84
C ASP A 73 6.93 -0.50 -1.68
N LEU A 74 5.88 -1.25 -2.01
CA LEU A 74 5.16 -2.15 -1.11
C LEU A 74 5.73 -3.57 -1.26
N TRP A 75 6.40 -4.04 -0.22
CA TRP A 75 7.05 -5.35 -0.20
C TRP A 75 6.10 -6.43 0.33
N PHE A 76 6.15 -7.61 -0.27
CA PHE A 76 5.43 -8.78 0.23
C PHE A 76 6.22 -9.40 1.38
N GLY A 77 5.62 -9.38 2.56
CA GLY A 77 6.18 -9.99 3.75
C GLY A 77 5.15 -9.96 4.87
N GLU A 78 4.91 -11.09 5.51
CA GLU A 78 4.04 -11.21 6.68
C GLU A 78 4.71 -10.56 7.89
N GLY A 79 4.64 -9.22 8.01
CA GLY A 79 5.01 -8.49 9.22
C GLY A 79 6.48 -8.58 9.66
N ARG A 80 7.37 -9.21 8.88
CA ARG A 80 8.81 -9.28 9.15
C ARG A 80 9.53 -8.05 8.58
N ARG A 81 10.63 -7.65 9.22
CA ARG A 81 11.54 -6.63 8.66
C ARG A 81 12.05 -7.15 7.31
N ILE A 82 11.74 -6.42 6.26
CA ILE A 82 12.23 -6.70 4.90
C ILE A 82 13.76 -6.69 4.94
N ASP A 83 14.37 -7.74 4.40
CA ASP A 83 15.82 -7.84 4.26
C ASP A 83 16.34 -6.62 3.46
N PRO A 84 17.29 -5.81 4.00
CA PRO A 84 17.88 -4.71 3.27
C PRO A 84 18.49 -5.11 1.92
N LEU A 85 19.04 -6.33 1.82
CA LEU A 85 19.62 -6.84 0.57
C LEU A 85 18.56 -7.06 -0.50
N LEU A 86 17.36 -7.48 -0.10
CA LEU A 86 16.22 -7.65 -1.00
C LEU A 86 15.82 -6.31 -1.63
N ARG A 87 15.93 -5.20 -0.87
CA ARG A 87 15.65 -3.86 -1.41
C ARG A 87 16.66 -3.43 -2.48
N SER A 88 17.93 -3.74 -2.29
CA SER A 88 18.98 -3.39 -3.26
C SER A 88 18.95 -4.24 -4.53
N ALA A 89 18.47 -5.47 -4.44
CA ALA A 89 18.45 -6.41 -5.57
C ALA A 89 17.17 -6.34 -6.42
N ALA A 90 16.09 -5.76 -5.89
CA ALA A 90 14.80 -5.75 -6.57
C ALA A 90 14.79 -4.78 -7.76
N VAL A 91 14.26 -5.26 -8.89
CA VAL A 91 14.13 -4.48 -10.12
C VAL A 91 12.65 -4.27 -10.44
N PRO A 92 12.24 -3.05 -10.82
CA PRO A 92 10.89 -2.80 -11.33
C PRO A 92 10.67 -3.50 -12.68
N ARG A 93 9.64 -4.33 -12.77
CA ARG A 93 9.13 -4.93 -14.00
C ARG A 93 7.80 -4.28 -14.35
N GLU A 94 7.73 -3.66 -15.52
CA GLU A 94 6.51 -2.99 -15.99
C GLU A 94 5.32 -3.96 -16.02
N VAL A 95 4.16 -3.44 -15.65
CA VAL A 95 2.91 -4.19 -15.71
C VAL A 95 2.49 -4.28 -17.18
N ASN A 96 2.61 -5.47 -17.79
CA ASN A 96 1.90 -5.74 -19.03
C ASN A 96 0.41 -5.87 -18.69
N PRO A 97 -0.49 -5.02 -19.21
CA PRO A 97 -1.91 -5.02 -18.86
C PRO A 97 -2.62 -6.36 -19.18
N ALA A 98 -2.02 -7.22 -20.01
CA ALA A 98 -2.54 -8.56 -20.29
C ALA A 98 -2.32 -9.58 -19.14
N VAL A 99 -1.45 -9.29 -18.17
CA VAL A 99 -1.14 -10.16 -17.02
C VAL A 99 -1.39 -9.36 -15.73
N GLU A 100 -2.66 -9.12 -15.44
CA GLU A 100 -3.09 -8.28 -14.31
C GLU A 100 -2.76 -8.90 -12.94
N GLN A 101 -2.61 -10.23 -12.89
CA GLN A 101 -2.21 -10.98 -11.70
C GLN A 101 -1.14 -12.01 -12.07
N PRO A 102 0.16 -11.78 -11.77
CA PRO A 102 1.12 -12.85 -11.79
C PRO A 102 0.68 -13.90 -10.76
N ALA A 103 0.75 -15.18 -11.14
CA ALA A 103 0.41 -16.28 -10.25
C ALA A 103 1.40 -16.27 -9.06
N LEU A 104 0.96 -15.67 -7.94
CA LEU A 104 1.72 -15.65 -6.69
C LEU A 104 1.91 -17.10 -6.23
N ARG A 105 3.14 -17.60 -6.33
CA ARG A 105 3.53 -18.88 -5.74
C ARG A 105 4.21 -18.59 -4.41
N VAL A 106 3.52 -18.91 -3.31
CA VAL A 106 4.09 -18.83 -1.97
C VAL A 106 5.05 -20.00 -1.82
N ILE A 107 6.35 -19.72 -1.77
CA ILE A 107 7.37 -20.70 -1.41
C ILE A 107 7.59 -20.58 0.09
N SER A 108 7.03 -21.50 0.87
CA SER A 108 7.36 -21.63 2.29
C SER A 108 8.77 -22.20 2.42
N ALA A 109 9.65 -21.51 3.15
CA ALA A 109 10.94 -22.01 3.61
C ALA A 109 10.78 -22.84 4.89
#